data_AF-A0A958P468-F1
#
_entry.id   AF-A0A958P468-F1
#
_cell.length_a   1.000
_cell.length_b   1.000
_cell.length_c   1.000
_cell.angle_alpha   90.00
_cell.angle_beta   90.00
_cell.angle_gamma   90.00
#
_symmetry.space_group_name_H-M   'P 1'
#
loop_
_entity.id
_entity.type
_entity.pdbx_description
1 polymer ?
#
loop_
_entity_poly.entity_id
_entity_poly.type
_entity_poly.pdbx_seq_one_letter_code
_entity_poly.pdbx_strand_id
1 'polypeptide(L)' 'MLNFKEKLNSIKTFMFDVDGVLTDGKVLVTEQGELLRNLSSKDGYALQLAVKKGYRIVIITGGNN' A
#
# COMPACT_ATOMS: atom_id res chain seq x y z
N MET A 1 -10.59 -9.61 -27.27
CA MET A 1 -10.61 -8.93 -25.96
C MET A 1 -9.22 -9.03 -25.37
N LEU A 2 -8.60 -7.93 -24.94
CA LEU A 2 -7.27 -7.98 -24.30
C LEU A 2 -7.36 -8.77 -22.97
N ASN A 3 -6.34 -9.57 -22.70
CA ASN A 3 -6.26 -10.29 -21.43
C ASN A 3 -5.96 -9.30 -20.28
N PHE A 4 -6.20 -9.72 -19.04
CA PHE A 4 -6.04 -8.85 -17.87
C PHE A 4 -4.64 -8.23 -17.78
N LYS A 5 -3.57 -8.99 -18.02
CA LYS A 5 -2.18 -8.51 -17.91
C LYS A 5 -1.86 -7.46 -18.97
N GLU A 6 -2.37 -7.63 -20.18
CA GLU A 6 -2.19 -6.64 -21.26
C GLU A 6 -2.84 -5.29 -20.92
N LYS A 7 -3.97 -5.30 -20.19
CA LYS A 7 -4.63 -4.07 -19.72
C LYS A 7 -3.76 -3.26 -18.74
N LEU A 8 -2.90 -3.94 -17.97
CA LEU A 8 -2.06 -3.30 -16.94
C LEU A 8 -0.95 -2.42 -17.53
N ASN A 9 -0.53 -2.63 -18.77
CA ASN A 9 0.58 -1.91 -19.40
C ASN A 9 0.36 -0.39 -19.51
N SER A 10 -0.89 0.06 -19.47
CA SER A 10 -1.25 1.48 -19.54
C SER A 10 -1.23 2.18 -18.17
N ILE A 11 -1.16 1.42 -17.08
CA ILE A 11 -1.24 1.97 -15.72
C ILE A 11 0.06 2.69 -15.38
N LYS A 12 -0.08 3.90 -14.84
CA LYS A 12 1.05 4.75 -14.40
C LYS A 12 0.95 5.15 -12.93
N THR A 13 -0.15 4.78 -12.26
CA THR A 13 -0.44 5.19 -10.90
C THR A 13 -1.10 4.05 -10.14
N PHE A 14 -0.62 3.79 -8.93
CA PHE A 14 -1.24 2.87 -7.98
C PHE A 14 -1.74 3.67 -6.78
N MET A 15 -2.98 3.40 -6.37
CA MET A 15 -3.62 4.03 -5.21
C MET A 15 -3.98 2.95 -4.22
N PHE A 16 -3.57 3.12 -2.96
CA PHE A 16 -3.78 2.13 -1.91
C PHE A 16 -4.50 2.76 -0.72
N ASP A 17 -5.43 2.00 -0.15
CA ASP A 17 -5.84 2.18 1.25
C ASP A 17 -4.75 1.61 2.18
N VAL A 18 -4.80 1.97 3.46
CA VAL A 18 -3.89 1.46 4.48
C VAL A 18 -4.53 0.27 5.18
N ASP A 19 -5.64 0.50 5.88
CA ASP A 19 -6.17 -0.46 6.84
C ASP A 19 -6.94 -1.59 6.13
N GLY A 20 -6.39 -2.81 6.16
CA GLY A 20 -6.93 -3.97 5.45
C GLY A 20 -6.47 -4.09 3.98
N VAL A 21 -5.60 -3.18 3.50
CA VAL A 21 -4.96 -3.28 2.18
C VAL A 21 -3.44 -3.37 2.31
N LEU A 22 -2.79 -2.33 2.85
CA LEU A 22 -1.35 -2.37 3.14
C LEU A 22 -1.07 -3.00 4.51
N THR A 23 -2.08 -3.06 5.37
CA THR A 23 -2.05 -3.77 6.65
C THR A 23 -3.00 -4.95 6.64
N ASP A 24 -2.85 -5.86 7.60
CA ASP A 24 -3.78 -6.97 7.82
C ASP A 24 -5.06 -6.56 8.58
N GLY A 25 -5.31 -5.26 8.73
CA GLY A 25 -6.46 -4.69 9.43
C GLY A 25 -6.38 -4.80 10.96
N LYS A 26 -5.31 -5.37 11.51
CA LYS A 26 -5.08 -5.41 12.95
C LYS A 26 -4.30 -4.18 13.39
N VAL A 27 -4.60 -3.72 14.60
CA VAL A 27 -3.89 -2.63 15.26
C VAL A 27 -3.32 -3.18 16.56
N LEU A 28 -2.04 -2.93 16.78
CA LEU A 28 -1.35 -3.31 18.01
C LEU A 28 -1.37 -2.12 18.95
N VAL A 29 -1.89 -2.31 20.17
CA VAL A 29 -1.95 -1.29 21.20
C VAL A 29 -0.74 -1.48 22.12
N THR A 30 0.10 -0.46 22.26
CA THR A 30 1.25 -0.50 23.18
C THR A 30 0.83 -0.17 24.61
N GLU A 31 1.69 -0.46 25.59
CA GLU A 31 1.49 -0.08 27.00
C GLU A 31 1.33 1.44 27.20
N GLN A 32 1.87 2.23 26.27
CA GLN A 32 1.76 3.70 26.25
C GLN A 32 0.49 4.18 25.53
N GLY A 33 -0.35 3.26 25.02
CA GLY A 33 -1.57 3.57 24.28
C GLY A 33 -1.35 3.93 22.81
N GLU A 34 -0.16 3.72 22.26
CA GLU A 34 0.12 3.96 20.84
C GLU A 34 -0.52 2.88 19.98
N LEU A 35 -1.00 3.27 18.79
CA LEU A 35 -1.62 2.38 17.82
C LEU A 35 -0.65 2.10 16.69
N LEU A 36 -0.05 0.90 16.70
CA LEU A 36 0.89 0.45 15.69
C LEU A 36 0.19 -0.39 14.61
N ARG A 37 0.53 -0.12 13.36
CA ARG A 37 0.07 -0.87 12.19
C ARG A 37 1.16 -1.83 11.71
N ASN A 38 0.77 -3.05 11.38
CA ASN A 38 1.67 -4.01 10.75
C ASN A 38 1.66 -3.85 9.23
N LEU A 39 2.86 -3.73 8.66
CA LEU A 39 3.09 -3.62 7.22
C LEU A 39 3.92 -4.81 6.73
N SER A 40 3.74 -5.17 5.46
CA SER A 40 4.50 -6.24 4.80
C SER A 40 5.80 -5.71 4.19
N SER A 41 6.93 -6.30 4.57
CA SER A 41 8.24 -5.92 4.00
C SER A 41 8.34 -6.16 2.50
N LYS A 42 7.62 -7.16 1.96
CA LYS A 42 7.58 -7.45 0.52
C LYS A 42 6.85 -6.33 -0.22
N ASP A 43 5.75 -5.84 0.34
CA ASP A 43 4.98 -4.74 -0.24
C ASP A 43 5.78 -3.44 -0.15
N GLY A 44 6.46 -3.19 0.97
CA GLY A 44 7.38 -2.06 1.11
C GLY A 44 8.48 -2.04 0.02
N TYR A 45 9.10 -3.19 -0.26
CA TYR A 45 10.08 -3.31 -1.35
C TYR A 45 9.45 -3.05 -2.73
N ALA A 46 8.28 -3.64 -3.01
CA ALA A 46 7.61 -3.48 -4.30
C ALA A 46 7.18 -2.02 -4.55
N LEU A 47 6.64 -1.34 -3.55
CA LEU A 47 6.27 0.08 -3.62
C LEU A 47 7.50 0.96 -3.87
N GLN A 48 8.60 0.71 -3.15
CA GLN A 48 9.86 1.42 -3.36
C GLN A 48 10.41 1.22 -4.78
N LEU A 49 10.37 -0.01 -5.30
CA LEU A 49 10.79 -0.32 -6.66
C LEU A 49 9.87 0.36 -7.69
N ALA A 50 8.55 0.36 -7.46
CA ALA A 50 7.59 1.01 -8.36
C ALA A 50 7.87 2.52 -8.47
N VAL A 51 8.13 3.20 -7.35
CA VAL A 51 8.55 4.62 -7.35
C VAL A 51 9.84 4.80 -8.16
N LYS A 52 10.85 3.95 -7.93
CA LYS A 52 12.12 3.99 -8.71
C LYS A 52 11.93 3.74 -10.20
N LYS A 53 10.88 3.02 -10.59
CA LYS A 53 10.51 2.75 -11.99
C LYS A 53 9.61 3.84 -12.60
N GLY A 54 9.33 4.91 -11.87
CA GLY A 54 8.57 6.07 -12.35
C GLY A 54 7.06 5.95 -12.21
N TYR A 55 6.56 4.95 -11.47
CA TYR A 55 5.14 4.88 -11.13
C TYR A 55 4.81 5.87 -10.02
N ARG A 56 3.63 6.49 -10.10
CA ARG A 56 3.08 7.30 -9.02
C ARG A 56 2.41 6.39 -8.00
N ILE A 57 2.76 6.53 -6.74
CA ILE A 57 2.07 5.86 -5.62
C ILE A 57 1.28 6.92 -4.85
N VAL A 58 0.04 6.60 -4.52
CA VAL A 58 -0.83 7.42 -3.68
C VAL A 58 -1.36 6.54 -2.56
N ILE A 59 -1.32 7.07 -1.33
CA ILE A 59 -1.93 6.44 -0.16
C ILE A 59 -3.12 7.32 0.24
N ILE A 60 -4.28 6.69 0.43
CA ILE A 60 -5.50 7.35 0.90
C ILE A 60 -5.95 6.59 2.13
N THR A 61 -5.95 7.22 3.31
CA THR A 61 -6.37 6.59 4.56
C THR A 61 -7.17 7.57 5.40
N GLY A 62 -8.11 7.04 6.19
CA GLY A 62 -8.83 7.80 7.22
C GLY A 62 -8.10 7.89 8.56
N GLY A 63 -6.95 7.22 8.69
CA GLY A 63 -6.13 7.31 9.91
C GLY A 63 -5.43 8.67 10.01
N ASN A 64 -5.60 9.35 11.14
CA ASN A 64 -5.07 10.70 11.39
C ASN A 64 -4.06 10.75 12.55
N ASN A 65 -3.47 9.61 12.93
CA ASN A 65 -2.54 9.51 14.05
C ASN A 65 -1.11 9.85 13.61
#